data_AF-A0A2W5ZIQ9-F1
#
_entry.id   AF-A0A2W5ZIQ9-F1
#
_cell.length_a   1.000
_cell.length_b   1.000
_cell.length_c   1.000
_cell.angle_alpha   90.00
_cell.angle_beta   90.00
_cell.angle_gamma   90.00
#
_symmetry.space_group_name_H-M   'P 1'
#
loop_
_entity.id
_entity.type
_entity.pdbx_description
1 polymer ?
#
loop_
_entity_poly.entity_id
_entity_poly.type
_entity_poly.pdbx_seq_one_letter_code
_entity_poly.pdbx_strand_id
1 'polypeptide(L)'
;MPALERFFAKVETILTTEGPLIETLSRAIWTDSALLEADRTSAVQDRRIFADFFRRAQAARSLDPALDPVVAADALGDLWTGSILLWLAFGRSYSLSKTIRPKVRLLFNGLKKGKK
;
A
#
# COMPACT_ATOMS: atom_id res chain seq x y z
N MET A 1 -16.32 1.84 1.54
CA MET A 1 -15.26 2.19 2.52
C MET A 1 -15.17 1.28 3.74
N PRO A 2 -16.25 0.66 4.27
CA PRO A 2 -16.15 -0.23 5.45
C PRO A 2 -15.17 -1.40 5.29
N ALA A 3 -15.02 -1.93 4.07
CA ALA A 3 -14.09 -3.03 3.79
C ALA A 3 -12.60 -2.62 3.95
N LEU A 4 -12.22 -1.44 3.47
CA LEU A 4 -10.86 -0.89 3.61
C LEU A 4 -10.52 -0.61 5.08
N GLU A 5 -11.48 -0.09 5.84
CA GLU A 5 -11.32 0.15 7.27
C GLU A 5 -11.11 -1.16 8.05
N ARG A 6 -11.92 -2.19 7.76
CA ARG A 6 -11.74 -3.53 8.36
C ARG A 6 -10.40 -4.14 7.98
N PHE A 7 -9.99 -4.00 6.72
CA PHE A 7 -8.69 -4.49 6.25
C PHE A 7 -7.55 -3.82 7.02
N PHE A 8 -7.48 -2.48 7.05
CA PHE A 8 -6.39 -1.80 7.74
C PHE A 8 -6.44 -1.97 9.25
N ALA A 9 -7.63 -2.09 9.86
CA ALA A 9 -7.75 -2.44 11.26
C ALA A 9 -7.15 -3.83 11.54
N LYS A 10 -7.42 -4.82 10.68
CA LYS A 10 -6.83 -6.16 10.80
C LYS A 10 -5.31 -6.14 10.62
N VAL A 11 -4.81 -5.42 9.63
CA VAL A 11 -3.36 -5.22 9.43
C VAL A 11 -2.76 -4.58 10.68
N GLU A 12 -3.35 -3.50 11.19
CA GLU A 12 -2.90 -2.83 12.41
C GLU A 12 -2.91 -3.76 13.62
N THR A 13 -3.92 -4.61 13.78
CA THR A 13 -3.95 -5.65 14.82
C THR A 13 -2.77 -6.59 14.67
N ILE A 14 -2.54 -7.16 13.48
CA ILE A 14 -1.42 -8.08 13.21
C ILE A 14 -0.09 -7.40 13.54
N LEU A 15 0.13 -6.19 13.02
CA LEU A 15 1.34 -5.42 13.29
C LEU A 15 1.50 -5.12 14.79
N THR A 16 0.39 -4.93 15.52
CA THR A 16 0.39 -4.65 16.96
C THR A 16 0.57 -5.93 17.81
N THR A 17 0.13 -7.09 17.36
CA THR A 17 0.42 -8.35 18.06
C THR A 17 1.83 -8.84 17.75
N GLU A 18 2.31 -8.64 16.53
CA GLU A 18 3.54 -9.23 16.02
C GLU A 18 4.69 -8.23 15.88
N GLY A 19 4.51 -6.96 16.22
CA GLY A 19 5.51 -5.90 15.94
C GLY A 19 6.95 -6.19 16.35
N PRO A 20 7.27 -6.80 17.52
CA PRO A 20 8.65 -7.21 17.80
C PRO A 20 9.21 -8.22 16.78
N LEU A 21 8.38 -9.15 16.32
CA LEU A 21 8.74 -10.10 15.26
C LEU A 21 8.89 -9.36 13.91
N ILE A 22 8.01 -8.41 13.62
CA ILE A 22 8.06 -7.64 12.37
C ILE A 22 9.28 -6.72 12.32
N GLU A 23 9.68 -6.12 13.43
CA GLU A 23 10.94 -5.37 13.53
C GLU A 23 12.15 -6.27 13.29
N THR A 24 12.12 -7.48 13.83
CA THR A 24 13.18 -8.49 13.62
C THR A 24 13.24 -8.92 12.16
N LEU A 25 12.10 -9.22 11.54
CA LEU A 25 11.98 -9.58 10.13
C LEU A 25 12.42 -8.42 9.23
N SER A 26 11.98 -7.20 9.52
CA SER A 26 12.37 -6.01 8.76
C SER A 26 13.89 -5.83 8.81
N ARG A 27 14.50 -5.94 10.01
CA ARG A 27 15.95 -5.86 10.15
C ARG A 27 16.65 -6.96 9.34
N ALA A 28 16.17 -8.20 9.42
CA ALA A 28 16.71 -9.31 8.67
C ALA A 28 16.66 -9.06 7.15
N ILE A 29 15.54 -8.56 6.62
CA ILE A 29 15.39 -8.17 5.22
C ILE A 29 16.44 -7.13 4.81
N TRP A 30 16.71 -6.13 5.65
CA TRP A 30 17.70 -5.09 5.32
C TRP A 30 19.15 -5.56 5.42
N THR A 31 19.46 -6.58 6.22
CA THR A 31 20.83 -7.05 6.45
C THR A 31 21.21 -8.30 5.65
N ASP A 32 20.22 -9.07 5.19
CA ASP A 32 20.43 -10.27 4.38
C ASP A 32 20.08 -9.95 2.91
N SER A 33 21.08 -10.07 2.03
CA SER A 33 20.93 -9.75 0.61
C SER A 33 19.91 -10.64 -0.11
N ALA A 34 19.77 -11.90 0.29
CA ALA A 34 18.82 -12.82 -0.34
C ALA A 34 17.39 -12.45 0.05
N LEU A 35 17.16 -12.09 1.31
CA LEU A 35 15.86 -11.60 1.77
C LEU A 35 15.50 -10.25 1.14
N LEU A 36 16.47 -9.33 1.04
CA LEU A 36 16.27 -8.04 0.37
C LEU A 36 15.84 -8.22 -1.09
N GLU A 37 16.48 -9.15 -1.80
CA GLU A 37 16.16 -9.39 -3.20
C GLU A 37 14.79 -10.08 -3.37
N ALA A 38 14.44 -10.99 -2.47
CA ALA A 38 13.11 -11.57 -2.43
C ALA A 38 12.03 -10.51 -2.16
N ASP A 39 12.26 -9.60 -1.21
CA ASP A 39 11.36 -8.47 -0.89
C ASP A 39 11.19 -7.55 -2.10
N ARG A 40 12.28 -7.17 -2.78
CA ARG A 40 12.22 -6.37 -4.02
C ARG A 40 11.44 -7.07 -5.12
N THR A 41 11.67 -8.36 -5.32
CA THR A 41 10.95 -9.16 -6.31
C THR A 41 9.46 -9.19 -6.00
N SER A 42 9.10 -9.38 -4.71
CA SER A 42 7.71 -9.32 -4.27
C SER A 42 7.09 -7.95 -4.51
N ALA A 43 7.81 -6.87 -4.21
CA ALA A 43 7.33 -5.51 -4.44
C ALA A 43 7.02 -5.24 -5.93
N VAL A 44 7.87 -5.73 -6.84
CA VAL A 44 7.63 -5.64 -8.30
C VAL A 44 6.36 -6.40 -8.69
N GLN A 45 6.14 -7.59 -8.12
CA GLN A 45 4.94 -8.37 -8.37
C GLN A 45 3.67 -7.67 -7.87
N ASP A 46 3.73 -7.05 -6.68
CA ASP A 46 2.62 -6.25 -6.13
C ASP A 46 2.27 -5.08 -7.05
N ARG A 47 3.27 -4.38 -7.61
CA ARG A 47 3.02 -3.29 -8.59
C ARG A 47 2.30 -3.79 -9.83
N ARG A 48 2.66 -4.98 -10.33
CA ARG A 48 1.97 -5.59 -11.48
C ARG A 48 0.51 -5.88 -11.16
N ILE A 49 0.24 -6.45 -9.98
CA ILE A 49 -1.13 -6.74 -9.52
C ILE A 49 -1.94 -5.45 -9.40
N PHE A 50 -1.37 -4.38 -8.85
CA PHE A 50 -2.03 -3.08 -8.76
C PHE A 50 -2.30 -2.49 -10.15
N ALA A 51 -1.36 -2.57 -11.08
CA ALA A 51 -1.55 -2.07 -12.44
C ALA A 51 -2.67 -2.83 -13.15
N ASP A 52 -2.75 -4.15 -12.98
CA ASP A 52 -3.86 -4.96 -13.50
C ASP A 52 -5.21 -4.57 -12.89
N PHE A 53 -5.23 -4.28 -11.59
CA PHE A 53 -6.43 -3.75 -10.94
C PHE A 53 -6.88 -2.42 -11.58
N PHE A 54 -5.96 -1.48 -11.80
CA PHE A 54 -6.27 -0.20 -12.44
C PHE A 54 -6.75 -0.37 -13.88
N ARG A 55 -6.13 -1.25 -14.68
CA ARG A 55 -6.59 -1.60 -16.04
C ARG A 55 -8.02 -2.13 -16.05
N ARG A 56 -8.34 -3.07 -15.14
CA ARG A 56 -9.69 -3.62 -15.00
C ARG A 56 -10.70 -2.56 -14.60
N ALA A 57 -10.33 -1.64 -13.70
CA ALA A 57 -11.19 -0.54 -13.29
C ALA A 57 -11.44 0.47 -14.44
N GLN A 58 -10.45 0.72 -15.31
CA GLN A 58 -10.63 1.50 -16.54
C GLN A 58 -11.54 0.79 -17.55
N ALA A 59 -11.36 -0.51 -17.77
CA ALA A 59 -12.23 -1.31 -18.63
C ALA A 59 -13.70 -1.28 -18.16
N ALA A 60 -13.90 -1.29 -16.83
CA ALA A 60 -15.20 -1.09 -16.19
C ALA A 60 -15.67 0.37 -16.17
N ARG A 61 -14.98 1.29 -16.86
CA ARG A 61 -15.28 2.73 -16.96
C ARG A 61 -15.40 3.45 -15.61
N SER A 62 -14.78 2.89 -14.57
CA SER A 62 -14.83 3.42 -13.19
C SER A 62 -13.70 4.41 -12.89
N LEU A 63 -12.73 4.55 -13.79
CA LEU A 63 -11.60 5.49 -13.71
C LEU A 63 -11.46 6.31 -14.99
N ASP A 64 -10.65 7.36 -14.93
CA ASP A 64 -10.28 8.15 -16.11
C ASP A 64 -9.53 7.27 -17.14
N PRO A 65 -9.95 7.21 -18.42
CA PRO A 65 -9.23 6.47 -19.45
C PRO A 65 -7.84 7.03 -19.77
N ALA A 66 -7.55 8.28 -19.44
CA ALA A 66 -6.22 8.88 -19.63
C ALA A 66 -5.23 8.54 -18.49
N LEU A 67 -5.71 7.93 -17.40
CA LEU A 67 -4.85 7.50 -16.30
C LEU A 67 -3.88 6.41 -16.78
N ASP A 68 -2.58 6.56 -16.53
CA ASP A 68 -1.63 5.47 -16.71
C ASP A 68 -1.74 4.47 -15.54
N PRO A 69 -2.13 3.20 -15.79
CA PRO A 69 -2.27 2.19 -14.74
C PRO A 69 -0.97 1.86 -14.00
N VAL A 70 0.18 1.97 -14.69
CA VAL A 70 1.50 1.68 -14.09
C VAL A 70 1.86 2.79 -13.11
N VAL A 71 1.70 4.04 -13.52
CA VAL A 71 1.94 5.20 -12.63
C VAL A 71 1.01 5.17 -11.42
N ALA A 72 -0.26 4.80 -11.60
CA ALA A 72 -1.21 4.66 -10.49
C ALA A 72 -0.81 3.54 -9.51
N ALA A 73 -0.30 2.42 -10.02
CA ALA A 73 0.23 1.32 -9.23
C ALA A 73 1.49 1.71 -8.45
N ASP A 74 2.38 2.48 -9.08
CA ASP A 74 3.58 3.02 -8.46
C ASP A 74 3.23 4.02 -7.34
N ALA A 75 2.26 4.91 -7.58
CA ALA A 75 1.79 5.80 -6.52
C ALA A 75 1.16 5.03 -5.34
N LEU A 76 0.36 3.99 -5.60
CA LEU A 76 -0.31 3.21 -4.56
C LEU A 76 0.67 2.42 -3.68
N GLY A 77 1.61 1.70 -4.28
CA GLY A 77 2.55 0.92 -3.48
C GLY A 77 3.62 1.78 -2.79
N ASP A 78 3.94 2.98 -3.30
CA ASP A 78 4.84 3.92 -2.61
C ASP A 78 4.16 4.45 -1.36
N LEU A 79 2.87 4.78 -1.48
CA LEU A 79 2.02 5.17 -0.37
C LEU A 79 1.96 4.08 0.72
N TRP A 80 1.79 2.82 0.30
CA TRP A 80 1.75 1.66 1.19
C TRP A 80 3.09 1.48 1.91
N THR A 81 4.17 1.33 1.15
CA THR A 81 5.52 1.09 1.66
C THR A 81 5.95 2.19 2.63
N GLY A 82 5.80 3.46 2.21
CA GLY A 82 6.12 4.60 3.07
C GLY A 82 5.30 4.63 4.36
N SER A 83 4.02 4.22 4.31
CA SER A 83 3.18 4.20 5.52
C SER A 83 3.54 3.07 6.48
N ILE A 84 3.94 1.89 5.98
CA ILE A 84 4.43 0.77 6.80
C ILE A 84 5.78 1.12 7.42
N LEU A 85 6.74 1.61 6.63
CA LEU A 85 8.06 2.01 7.13
C LEU A 85 7.96 3.10 8.20
N LEU A 86 7.10 4.11 7.97
CA LEU A 86 6.84 5.15 8.97
C LEU A 86 6.25 4.54 10.25
N TRP A 87 5.34 3.57 10.13
CA TRP A 87 4.69 2.96 11.29
C TRP A 87 5.68 2.13 12.12
N LEU A 88 6.59 1.42 11.44
CA LEU A 88 7.69 0.69 12.06
C LEU A 88 8.68 1.64 12.75
N ALA A 89 9.04 2.75 12.12
CA ALA A 89 10.00 3.72 12.67
C ALA A 89 9.49 4.45 13.92
N PHE A 90 8.20 4.80 13.95
CA PHE A 90 7.59 5.57 15.04
C PHE A 90 6.83 4.71 16.06
N GLY A 91 7.05 3.39 16.07
CA GLY A 91 6.72 2.52 17.19
C GLY A 91 5.24 2.54 17.60
N ARG A 92 4.33 2.28 16.67
CA ARG A 92 2.86 2.20 16.93
C ARG A 92 2.21 3.43 17.57
N SER A 93 2.93 4.55 17.65
CA SER A 93 2.46 5.79 18.28
C SER A 93 1.23 6.40 17.60
N TYR A 94 0.88 5.91 16.41
CA TYR A 94 -0.34 6.28 15.70
C TYR A 94 -0.99 5.07 15.02
N SER A 95 -2.31 5.17 14.79
CA SER A 95 -3.07 4.14 14.10
C SER A 95 -2.76 4.11 12.62
N LEU A 96 -2.34 2.94 12.12
CA LEU A 96 -2.07 2.74 10.70
C LEU A 96 -3.33 2.99 9.87
N SER A 97 -4.48 2.50 10.33
CA SER A 97 -5.77 2.69 9.65
C SER A 97 -6.12 4.18 9.52
N LYS A 98 -5.92 4.97 10.59
CA LYS A 98 -6.17 6.43 10.56
C LYS A 98 -5.20 7.17 9.64
N THR A 99 -3.98 6.66 9.44
CA THR A 99 -2.96 7.29 8.59
C THR A 99 -3.10 6.92 7.12
N ILE A 100 -3.34 5.65 6.79
CA ILE A 100 -3.41 5.18 5.39
C ILE A 100 -4.73 5.57 4.72
N ARG A 101 -5.85 5.47 5.45
CA ARG A 101 -7.19 5.73 4.89
C ARG A 101 -7.34 7.10 4.21
N PRO A 102 -6.97 8.24 4.82
CA PRO A 102 -7.10 9.54 4.17
C PRO A 102 -6.20 9.66 2.94
N LYS A 103 -4.99 9.06 2.97
CA LYS A 103 -4.06 9.05 1.85
C LYS A 103 -4.59 8.24 0.66
N VAL A 104 -5.10 7.04 0.91
CA VAL A 104 -5.75 6.21 -0.12
C VAL A 104 -6.97 6.92 -0.69
N ARG A 105 -7.80 7.55 0.15
CA ARG A 105 -8.93 8.34 -0.31
C ARG A 105 -8.50 9.52 -1.18
N LEU A 106 -7.44 10.23 -0.80
CA LEU A 106 -6.88 11.33 -1.59
C LEU A 106 -6.43 10.83 -2.96
N LEU A 107 -5.65 9.75 -3.00
CA LEU A 107 -5.21 9.10 -4.23
C LEU A 107 -6.42 8.79 -5.12
N PHE A 108 -7.36 7.96 -4.66
CA PHE A 108 -8.52 7.58 -5.46
C PHE A 108 -9.45 8.73 -5.84
N ASN A 109 -9.52 9.79 -5.04
CA ASN A 109 -10.29 10.99 -5.43
C ASN A 109 -9.62 11.74 -6.58
N GLY A 110 -8.28 11.80 -6.61
CA GLY A 110 -7.53 12.37 -7.74
C GLY A 110 -7.61 11.52 -9.01
N LEU A 111 -7.94 10.23 -8.91
CA LEU A 111 -8.06 9.31 -10.04
C LEU A 111 -9.46 9.24 -10.67
N LYS A 112 -10.46 9.89 -10.06
CA LYS A 112 -11.82 9.94 -10.61
C LYS A 112 -11.86 10.88 -11.80
N LYS A 113 -12.71 10.56 -12.78
CA LYS A 113 -13.04 11.49 -13.88
C LYS A 113 -13.37 12.86 -13.30
N GLY A 114 -12.65 13.88 -13.75
CA GLY A 114 -13.04 15.27 -13.50
C GLY A 114 -14.47 15.48 -13.98
N LYS A 115 -15.28 16.20 -13.19
CA LYS A 115 -16.54 16.75 -13.71
C LYS A 115 -16.16 17.77 -14.77
N LYS A 116 -16.36 17.44 -16.05
CA LYS A 116 -16.45 18.44 -17.10
C LYS A 116 -17.76 19.19 -16.94
#